data_AF-Q98AG5-F1
#
_entry.id   AF-Q98AG5-F1
#
_cell.length_a   1.000
_cell.length_b   1.000
_cell.length_c   1.000
_cell.angle_alpha   90.00
_cell.angle_beta   90.00
_cell.angle_gamma   90.00
#
_symmetry.space_group_name_H-M   'P 1'
#
loop_
_entity.id
_entity.type
_entity.pdbx_description
1 polymer ?
#
loop_
_entity_poly.entity_id
_entity_poly.type
_entity_poly.pdbx_seq_one_letter_code
_entity_poly.pdbx_strand_id
1 'polypeptide(L)' 'MRTETEVKSVRESQSKPDRGIVEFEHRAYNQNDVLVAKTIRQAMIRKRHA' A
#
# COMPACT_ATOMS: atom_id res chain seq x y z
N MET A 1 -0.30 8.45 -18.76
CA MET A 1 -0.85 7.56 -17.71
C MET A 1 0.02 7.72 -16.48
N ARG A 2 -0.60 7.85 -15.30
CA ARG A 2 0.12 7.96 -14.01
C ARG A 2 -0.52 7.04 -12.97
N THR A 3 0.25 6.66 -11.97
CA THR A 3 -0.22 5.86 -10.83
C THR A 3 0.29 6.47 -9.55
N GLU A 4 -0.58 6.52 -8.55
CA GLU A 4 -0.26 6.97 -7.19
C GLU A 4 -0.51 5.84 -6.21
N THR A 5 0.27 5.82 -5.13
CA THR A 5 0.12 4.86 -4.03
C THR A 5 0.08 5.62 -2.72
N GLU A 6 -0.96 5.37 -1.92
CA GLU A 6 -1.14 5.97 -0.61
C GLU A 6 -1.11 4.87 0.46
N VAL A 7 -0.37 5.11 1.54
CA VAL A 7 -0.44 4.24 2.73
C VAL A 7 -1.69 4.60 3.51
N LYS A 8 -2.65 3.68 3.58
CA LYS A 8 -3.92 3.88 4.30
C LYS A 8 -3.80 3.52 5.77
N SER A 9 -3.06 2.46 6.09
CA SER A 9 -2.84 2.02 7.47
C SER A 9 -1.55 1.23 7.62
N VAL A 10 -1.02 1.24 8.84
CA VAL A 10 0.12 0.42 9.27
C VAL A 10 -0.26 -0.24 10.58
N ARG A 11 -0.05 -1.55 10.68
CA ARG A 11 -0.24 -2.28 11.93
C ARG A 11 0.86 -3.30 12.15
N GLU A 12 1.11 -3.61 13.41
CA GLU A 12 2.05 -4.65 13.81
C GLU A 12 1.55 -6.05 13.39
N SER A 13 2.48 -6.94 13.03
CA SER A 13 2.15 -8.35 12.88
C SER A 13 2.05 -9.00 14.25
N GLN A 14 0.94 -9.68 14.51
CA GLN A 14 0.74 -10.40 15.77
C GLN A 14 1.65 -11.63 15.91
N SER A 15 2.08 -12.23 14.80
CA SER A 15 2.88 -13.47 14.80
C SER A 15 4.33 -13.28 14.38
N LYS A 16 4.67 -12.16 13.75
CA LYS A 16 6.02 -11.90 13.21
C LYS A 16 6.58 -10.58 13.73
N PRO A 17 7.34 -10.57 14.85
CA PRO A 17 7.78 -9.34 15.50
C PRO A 17 8.70 -8.46 14.63
N ASP A 18 9.33 -9.06 13.61
CA ASP A 18 10.28 -8.41 12.67
C ASP A 18 9.60 -7.56 11.58
N ARG A 19 8.25 -7.54 11.51
CA ARG A 19 7.52 -6.91 10.39
C ARG A 19 6.10 -6.47 10.76
N GLY A 20 5.57 -5.53 9.98
CA GLY A 20 4.18 -5.08 10.06
C GLY A 20 3.39 -5.40 8.79
N ILE A 21 2.09 -5.16 8.84
CA ILE A 21 1.19 -5.16 7.68
C ILE A 21 0.90 -3.72 7.30
N VAL A 22 1.16 -3.37 6.04
CA VAL A 22 0.87 -2.06 5.47
C VAL A 22 -0.22 -2.20 4.43
N GLU A 23 -1.25 -1.38 4.54
CA GLU A 23 -2.31 -1.29 3.55
C GLU A 23 -2.04 -0.13 2.59
N PHE A 24 -2.04 -0.46 1.31
CA PHE A 24 -1.80 0.47 0.21
C PHE A 24 -3.06 0.62 -0.61
N GLU A 25 -3.41 1.86 -0.95
CA GLU A 25 -4.35 2.17 -2.01
C GLU A 25 -3.57 2.59 -3.24
N HIS A 26 -3.74 1.86 -4.34
CA HIS A 26 -3.19 2.22 -5.64
C HIS A 26 -4.29 2.82 -6.50
N ARG A 27 -4.02 3.99 -7.11
CA ARG A 27 -4.92 4.70 -8.01
C ARG A 27 -4.22 4.93 -9.34
N ALA A 28 -4.78 4.44 -10.43
CA ALA A 28 -4.25 4.63 -11.78
C ALA A 28 -5.14 5.57 -12.59
N TYR A 29 -4.53 6.54 -13.26
CA TYR A 29 -5.20 7.56 -14.05
C TYR A 29 -4.74 7.50 -15.51
N ASN A 30 -5.69 7.64 -16.44
CA ASN A 30 -5.38 7.72 -17.88
C ASN A 30 -4.79 9.10 -18.25
N GLN A 31 -4.60 9.37 -19.53
CA GLN A 31 -4.02 10.62 -20.04
C GLN A 31 -4.89 11.87 -19.85
N ASN A 32 -6.17 11.67 -19.53
CA ASN A 32 -7.15 12.74 -19.27
C ASN A 32 -7.44 12.88 -17.77
N ASP A 33 -6.53 12.39 -16.90
CA ASP A 33 -6.69 12.35 -15.44
C ASP A 33 -7.95 11.61 -14.93
N VAL A 34 -8.54 10.74 -15.75
CA VAL A 34 -9.66 9.90 -15.33
C VAL A 34 -9.12 8.67 -14.60
N LEU A 35 -9.65 8.41 -13.40
CA LEU A 35 -9.35 7.21 -12.63
C LEU A 35 -9.86 5.97 -13.38
N VAL A 36 -8.94 5.09 -13.78
CA VAL A 36 -9.26 3.88 -14.56
C VAL A 36 -9.06 2.59 -13.77
N ALA A 37 -8.30 2.63 -12.67
CA ALA A 37 -8.20 1.50 -11.75
C ALA A 37 -7.95 1.98 -10.32
N LYS A 38 -8.54 1.26 -9.37
CA LYS A 38 -8.28 1.41 -7.94
C LYS A 38 -8.20 0.03 -7.30
N THR A 39 -7.21 -0.17 -6.45
CA THR A 39 -7.11 -1.40 -5.64
C THR A 39 -6.57 -1.09 -4.25
N ILE A 40 -7.07 -1.83 -3.26
CA ILE A 40 -6.55 -1.82 -1.89
C ILE A 40 -5.87 -3.15 -1.69
N ARG A 41 -4.59 -3.12 -1.29
CA ARG A 41 -3.82 -4.33 -1.03
C ARG A 41 -2.99 -4.21 0.24
N GLN A 42 -2.84 -5.32 0.92
CA GLN A 42 -2.00 -5.44 2.11
C GLN A 42 -0.67 -6.11 1.74
N ALA A 43 0.41 -5.68 2.37
CA ALA A 43 1.71 -6.35 2.26
C ALA A 43 2.42 -6.43 3.62
N MET A 44 3.20 -7.49 3.80
CA MET A 44 4.10 -7.64 4.94
C MET A 44 5.39 -6.85 4.67
N ILE A 45 5.69 -5.85 5.50
CA ILE A 45 6.87 -4.99 5.35
C ILE A 45 7.77 -5.15 6.58
N ARG A 46 9.05 -5.46 6.36
CA ARG A 46 10.05 -5.57 7.45
C ARG A 46 10.21 -4.23 8.16
N LYS A 47 10.38 -4.26 9.48
CA LYS A 47 10.78 -3.08 10.23
C LYS A 47 12.23 -2.71 9.87
N ARG A 48 12.55 -1.43 9.95
CA ARG A 48 13.89 -0.91 9.60
C ARG A 48 15.00 -1.48 10.49
N HIS A 49 14.70 -1.74 11.75
CA HIS A 49 15.65 -2.20 12.78
C HIS A 49 15.25 -3.57 13.33
N ALA A 50 14.72 -4.45 12.49
CA ALA A 50 14.35 -5.80 12.86
C ALA A 50 15.56 -6.71 13.09
#